data_AF-A0A6V8EVT9-F1
#
_entry.id   AF-A0A6V8EVT9-F1
#
_cell.length_a   1.000
_cell.length_b   1.000
_cell.length_c   1.000
_cell.angle_alpha   90.00
_cell.angle_beta   90.00
_cell.angle_gamma   90.00
#
_symmetry.space_group_name_H-M   'P 1'
#
loop_
_entity.id
_entity.type
_entity.pdbx_description
1 polymer ?
#
loop_
_entity_poly.entity_id
_entity_poly.type
_entity_poly.pdbx_seq_one_letter_code
_entity_poly.pdbx_strand_id
1 'polypeptide(L)' 'RRPFLIIHFSSGHDVGQILVQQAETVRLVKPGGHVSVTSLKAGDKIFIRGDSGMRHVGLELAGEMNER' A
#
# COMPACT_ATOMS: atom_id res chain seq x y z
N ARG A 1 11.06 -5.66 17.59
CA ARG A 1 10.39 -6.05 16.33
C ARG A 1 9.72 -4.81 15.75
N ARG A 2 9.92 -4.46 14.47
CA ARG A 2 9.23 -3.30 13.85
C ARG A 2 7.73 -3.65 13.68
N PRO A 3 6.80 -2.75 14.03
CA PRO A 3 5.37 -3.00 13.89
C PRO A 3 4.94 -2.95 12.41
N PHE A 4 3.72 -3.42 12.14
CA PHE A 4 3.04 -3.12 10.88
C PHE A 4 2.25 -1.82 11.00
N LEU A 5 2.07 -1.13 9.87
CA LEU A 5 1.17 0.01 9.69
C LEU A 5 0.00 -0.43 8.81
N ILE A 6 -1.22 -0.06 9.20
CA ILE A 6 -2.39 -0.07 8.31
C ILE A 6 -2.53 1.34 7.74
N ILE A 7 -2.53 1.44 6.41
CA ILE A 7 -2.72 2.71 5.70
C ILE A 7 -4.05 2.62 4.96
N HIS A 8 -5.03 3.41 5.39
CA HIS A 8 -6.29 3.60 4.67
C HIS A 8 -6.13 4.64 3.57
N PHE A 9 -6.76 4.40 2.42
CA PHE A 9 -6.77 5.33 1.30
C PHE A 9 -8.12 5.33 0.58
N SER A 10 -8.36 6.39 -0.18
CA SER A 10 -9.50 6.53 -1.08
C SER A 10 -9.02 6.90 -2.48
N SER A 11 -9.60 6.29 -3.51
CA SER A 11 -9.34 6.58 -4.91
C SER A 11 -10.65 6.66 -5.68
N GLY A 12 -11.13 7.88 -5.95
CA GLY A 12 -12.45 8.07 -6.56
C GLY A 12 -13.56 7.57 -5.63
N HIS A 13 -14.29 6.54 -6.07
CA HIS A 13 -15.33 5.88 -5.29
C HIS A 13 -14.81 4.71 -4.45
N ASP A 14 -13.57 4.28 -4.66
CA ASP A 14 -12.99 3.13 -3.98
C ASP A 14 -12.33 3.56 -2.67
N VAL A 15 -12.56 2.78 -1.62
CA VAL A 15 -11.81 2.85 -0.36
C VAL A 15 -11.08 1.54 -0.17
N GLY A 16 -9.87 1.61 0.36
CA GLY A 16 -9.04 0.44 0.58
C GLY A 16 -8.01 0.65 1.67
N GLN A 17 -7.26 -0.41 1.93
CA GLN A 17 -6.16 -0.37 2.88
C GLN A 17 -5.00 -1.25 2.44
N ILE A 18 -3.82 -0.95 2.95
CA ILE A 18 -2.64 -1.81 2.87
C ILE A 18 -2.03 -2.00 4.26
N LEU A 19 -1.54 -3.21 4.52
CA LEU A 19 -0.72 -3.54 5.69
C LEU A 19 0.74 -3.59 5.27
N VAL A 20 1.58 -2.74 5.85
CA VAL A 20 3.00 -2.62 5.49
C VAL A 20 3.91 -2.65 6.70
N GLN A 21 5.12 -3.19 6.56
CA GLN A 21 6.09 -3.14 7.65
C GLN A 21 6.56 -1.70 7.87
N GLN A 22 6.61 -1.24 9.11
CA GLN A 22 7.14 0.09 9.43
C GLN A 22 8.66 0.11 9.25
N ALA A 23 9.12 0.43 8.04
CA ALA A 23 10.54 0.50 7.73
C ALA A 23 10.83 1.53 6.63
N GLU A 24 11.95 2.25 6.77
CA GLU A 24 12.37 3.30 5.86
C GLU A 24 12.58 2.81 4.42
N THR A 25 12.97 1.54 4.28
CA THR A 25 13.15 0.83 3.01
C THR A 25 11.83 0.48 2.32
N VAL A 26 10.71 0.46 3.05
CA VAL A 26 9.37 0.29 2.46
C VAL A 26 8.90 1.66 1.97
N ARG A 27 8.66 1.75 0.66
CA ARG A 27 8.35 3.00 -0.04
C ARG A 27 7.13 2.83 -0.93
N LEU A 28 6.29 3.85 -0.94
CA LEU A 28 5.13 3.97 -1.83
C LEU A 28 5.46 4.95 -2.96
N VAL A 29 4.88 4.72 -4.14
CA VAL A 29 5.05 5.64 -5.27
C VAL A 29 4.06 6.79 -5.13
N LYS A 30 4.53 8.01 -5.35
CA LYS A 30 3.71 9.23 -5.33
C LYS A 30 3.95 10.07 -6.59
N PRO A 31 3.08 11.04 -6.90
CA PRO A 31 3.41 12.06 -7.89
C PRO A 31 4.76 12.72 -7.54
N GLY A 32 5.70 12.68 -8.48
CA GLY A 32 7.05 13.24 -8.31
C GLY A 32 8.07 12.31 -7.64
N GLY A 33 7.76 11.04 -7.38
CA GLY A 33 8.75 10.06 -6.93
C GLY A 33 8.20 9.01 -5.98
N HIS A 34 8.79 8.91 -4.80
CA HIS A 34 8.42 7.95 -3.77
C HIS A 34 8.44 8.57 -2.38
N VAL A 35 7.71 7.95 -1.45
CA VAL A 35 7.66 8.35 -0.04
C VAL A 35 7.88 7.12 0.83
N SER A 36 8.67 7.27 1.89
CA SER A 36 8.82 6.21 2.88
C SER A 36 7.59 6.11 3.77
N VAL A 37 7.17 4.90 4.10
CA VAL A 37 6.01 4.68 4.98
C VAL A 37 6.22 5.24 6.39
N THR A 38 7.47 5.44 6.82
CA THR A 38 7.80 6.05 8.12
C THR A 38 7.64 7.57 8.13
N SER A 39 7.52 8.19 6.96
CA SER A 39 7.37 9.65 6.78
C SER A 39 6.01 10.04 6.18
N LEU A 40 5.14 9.06 5.90
CA LEU A 40 3.82 9.27 5.31
C LEU A 40 2.90 10.03 6.27
N LYS A 41 2.09 10.95 5.73
CA LYS A 41 1.11 11.72 6.49
C LYS A 41 -0.29 11.61 5.87
N ALA A 42 -1.32 11.79 6.68
CA ALA A 42 -2.69 11.87 6.17
C ALA A 42 -2.79 12.98 5.11
N GLY A 43 -3.42 12.66 3.98
CA GLY A 43 -3.52 13.56 2.83
C GLY A 43 -2.40 13.44 1.80
N ASP A 44 -1.33 12.66 2.07
CA ASP A 44 -0.37 12.32 1.02
C ASP A 44 -1.05 11.56 -0.12
N LYS A 45 -0.74 11.96 -1.36
CA LYS A 45 -1.20 11.28 -2.56
C LYS A 45 -0.20 10.20 -2.95
N ILE A 46 -0.69 8.99 -3.15
CA ILE A 46 0.08 7.84 -3.62
C ILE A 46 -0.62 7.23 -4.85
N PHE A 47 0.12 6.46 -5.64
CA PHE A 47 -0.47 5.65 -6.70
C PHE A 47 -0.84 4.27 -6.17
N ILE A 48 -2.02 3.81 -6.55
CA ILE A 48 -2.53 2.47 -6.26
C ILE A 48 -2.73 1.75 -7.61
N ARG A 49 -2.43 0.46 -7.64
CA ARG A 49 -2.78 -0.41 -8.76
C ARG A 49 -4.10 -1.10 -8.45
N GLY A 50 -5.18 -0.68 -9.12
CA GLY A 50 -6.51 -1.28 -8.99
C GLY A 50 -6.67 -2.47 -9.94
N ASP A 51 -6.07 -3.60 -9.57
CA ASP A 51 -6.16 -4.88 -10.30
C ASP A 51 -6.72 -5.93 -9.32
N SER A 52 -7.54 -6.87 -9.80
CA SER A 52 -8.13 -7.92 -8.95
C SER A 52 -7.13 -9.01 -8.57
N GLY A 53 -5.99 -9.08 -9.26
CA GLY A 53 -4.94 -10.07 -8.99
C GLY A 53 -4.03 -9.70 -7.82
N MET A 54 -3.77 -10.65 -6.92
CA MET A 54 -2.71 -10.54 -5.92
C MET A 54 -1.33 -10.75 -6.55
N ARG A 55 -0.29 -10.13 -5.99
CA ARG A 55 1.09 -10.32 -6.45
C ARG A 55 2.05 -10.66 -5.32
N HIS A 56 2.96 -11.60 -5.58
CA HIS A 56 4.12 -11.87 -4.72
C HIS A 56 5.40 -11.70 -5.54
N VAL A 57 6.25 -10.74 -5.15
CA VAL A 57 7.49 -10.41 -5.88
C VAL A 57 7.23 -10.09 -7.37
N GLY A 58 6.12 -9.39 -7.65
CA GLY A 58 5.74 -8.96 -9.00
C GLY A 58 5.00 -10.02 -9.84
N LEU A 59 5.04 -11.30 -9.44
CA LEU A 59 4.30 -12.37 -10.09
C LEU A 59 2.84 -12.34 -9.68
N GLU A 60 1.94 -12.52 -10.63
CA GLU A 60 0.51 -12.65 -10.38
C GLU A 60 0.21 -14.02 -9.76
N LEU A 61 -0.60 -14.01 -8.71
CA LEU A 61 -1.05 -15.21 -8.01
C LEU A 61 -2.57 -15.27 -8.05
N ALA A 62 -3.10 -16.45 -8.34
CA ALA A 62 -4.50 -16.75 -8.10
C ALA A 62 -4.72 -16.85 -6.58
N GLY A 63 -5.55 -15.98 -6.02
CA GLY A 63 -5.88 -16.00 -4.61
C GLY A 63 -6.72 -14.81 -4.20
N GLU A 64 -7.52 -14.99 -3.14
CA GLU A 64 -8.31 -13.94 -2.53
C GLU A 64 -7.70 -13.58 -1.17
N MET A 65 -7.67 -12.29 -0.84
CA MET A 65 -7.30 -11.80 0.48
C MET A 65 -8.58 -11.63 1.29
N ASN A 66 -8.73 -12.44 2.35
CA ASN A 66 -9.83 -12.31 3.31
C ASN A 66 -9.27 -11.78 4.63
N GLU A 67 -9.61 -10.54 4.98
CA GLU A 67 -9.23 -9.92 6.25
C GLU A 67 -10.21 -10.42 7.34
N ARG A 68 -9.68 -11.09 8.38
CA ARG A 68 -10.43 -11.54 9.56
C ARG A 68 -9.99 -10.79 10.82
#